data_AF-A0A6B0X1I4-F1
#
_entry.id   AF-A0A6B0X1I4-F1
#
_cell.length_a   1.000
_cell.length_b   1.000
_cell.length_c   1.000
_cell.angle_alpha   90.00
_cell.angle_beta   90.00
_cell.angle_gamma   90.00
#
_symmetry.space_group_name_H-M   'P 1'
#
loop_
_entity.id
_entity.type
_entity.pdbx_description
1 polymer ?
#
loop_
_entity_poly.entity_id
_entity_poly.type
_entity_poly.pdbx_seq_one_letter_code
_entity_poly.pdbx_strand_id
1 'polypeptide(L)'
;MEFIFYAALLWAWLERLVAGIPRFLIFATAAYVILYFATLALVAGVHRHWWRVTWFRRLFYWQFPVALLGAVFRVLSRYYDVPWLWAIGTSLFSALTLYLGAFFIAALLLTPVVVGFSLYDRLRQGGAEEPSSFERRRFLSRGLAVVPALGAMGVSHGIYTSYTRTRMPTVPLRYPDLPAELEGLKILHLSDIHIGPYIQLSDLEALLVRAAQAAPDLIVVTGDVCDHNPEYLATLRLLESVPAQFGTYASLGNHEYMRGIRRIRRHFDQTAIPLLVNEGLAVPVGAATLYLGGVDDPRFLRSPASYAQLRNSVERAVSSSPSDAFTVLLSHRSQALDYAAPLGGTDLILAGHTHGFQLGMAGRSFFEPFFPERYI
;
A
#
# COMPACT_ATOMS: atom_id res chain seq x y z
N MET A 1 -4.60 -43.04 21.66
CA MET A 1 -4.04 -43.24 20.31
C MET A 1 -5.03 -42.80 19.21
N GLU A 2 -6.31 -43.14 19.31
CA GLU A 2 -7.34 -42.72 18.34
C GLU A 2 -7.56 -41.20 18.25
N PHE A 3 -7.53 -40.47 19.37
CA PHE A 3 -7.71 -39.01 19.37
C PHE A 3 -6.65 -38.26 18.54
N ILE A 4 -5.40 -38.72 18.59
CA ILE A 4 -4.28 -38.12 17.84
C ILE A 4 -4.45 -38.38 16.33
N PHE A 5 -4.97 -39.54 15.96
CA PHE A 5 -5.27 -39.89 14.57
C PHE A 5 -6.40 -39.04 13.99
N TYR A 6 -7.50 -38.85 14.72
CA TYR A 6 -8.60 -37.98 14.28
C TYR A 6 -8.19 -36.50 14.24
N ALA A 7 -7.36 -36.04 15.18
CA ALA A 7 -6.81 -34.68 15.15
C ALA A 7 -5.89 -34.46 13.94
N ALA A 8 -5.05 -35.43 13.59
CA ALA A 8 -4.18 -35.36 12.41
C ALA A 8 -4.98 -35.39 11.09
N LEU A 9 -6.04 -36.20 11.01
CA LEU A 9 -6.95 -36.21 9.86
C LEU A 9 -7.71 -34.89 9.72
N LEU A 10 -8.22 -34.35 10.82
CA LEU A 10 -8.89 -33.04 10.84
C LEU A 10 -7.92 -31.93 10.43
N TRP A 11 -6.67 -31.96 10.91
CA TRP A 11 -5.64 -31.00 10.55
C TRP A 11 -5.28 -31.08 9.06
N ALA A 12 -5.01 -32.28 8.53
CA ALA A 12 -4.73 -32.47 7.10
C ALA A 12 -5.92 -32.07 6.21
N TRP A 13 -7.15 -32.28 6.70
CA TRP A 13 -8.36 -31.84 6.03
C TRP A 13 -8.48 -30.31 6.03
N LEU A 14 -8.22 -29.65 7.17
CA LEU A 14 -8.19 -28.18 7.29
C LEU A 14 -7.10 -27.55 6.40
N GLU A 15 -5.90 -28.13 6.36
CA GLU A 15 -4.82 -27.66 5.49
C GLU A 15 -5.23 -27.71 4.02
N ARG A 16 -5.87 -28.81 3.57
CA ARG A 16 -6.39 -28.91 2.20
C ARG A 16 -7.51 -27.91 1.93
N LEU A 17 -8.38 -27.67 2.91
CA LEU A 17 -9.47 -26.71 2.79
C LEU A 17 -8.96 -25.27 2.63
N VAL A 18 -7.87 -24.92 3.34
CA VAL A 18 -7.31 -23.56 3.37
C VAL A 18 -6.29 -23.32 2.24
N ALA A 19 -5.59 -24.36 1.77
CA ALA A 19 -4.57 -24.24 0.73
C ALA A 19 -5.07 -23.66 -0.61
N GLY A 20 -6.38 -23.79 -0.91
CA GLY A 20 -7.02 -23.23 -2.10
C GLY A 20 -7.71 -21.88 -1.93
N ILE A 21 -7.76 -21.34 -0.70
CA ILE A 21 -8.44 -20.08 -0.41
C ILE A 21 -7.54 -18.91 -0.82
N PRO A 22 -8.01 -17.98 -1.68
CA PRO A 22 -7.26 -16.76 -1.97
C PRO A 22 -6.91 -16.02 -0.67
N ARG A 23 -5.62 -15.72 -0.46
CA ARG A 23 -5.12 -15.07 0.76
C ARG A 23 -5.87 -13.77 1.11
N PHE A 24 -6.37 -13.06 0.10
CA PHE A 24 -7.23 -11.89 0.29
C PHE A 24 -8.51 -12.20 1.11
N LEU A 25 -9.12 -13.38 0.96
CA LEU A 25 -10.31 -13.75 1.75
C LEU A 25 -9.97 -13.99 3.22
N ILE A 26 -8.80 -14.59 3.49
CA ILE A 26 -8.29 -14.79 4.84
C ILE A 26 -8.06 -13.43 5.48
N PHE A 27 -7.35 -12.53 4.77
CA PHE A 27 -7.12 -11.16 5.21
C PHE A 27 -8.43 -10.40 5.45
N ALA A 28 -9.38 -10.44 4.52
CA ALA A 28 -10.68 -9.78 4.65
C ALA A 28 -11.46 -10.30 5.87
N THR A 29 -11.42 -11.61 6.13
CA THR A 29 -12.06 -12.22 7.30
C THR A 29 -11.37 -11.77 8.59
N ALA A 30 -10.04 -11.78 8.65
CA ALA A 30 -9.28 -11.28 9.80
C ALA A 30 -9.55 -9.79 10.05
N ALA A 31 -9.55 -8.96 9.00
CA ALA A 31 -9.85 -7.54 9.08
C ALA A 31 -11.27 -7.28 9.61
N TYR A 32 -12.26 -8.05 9.14
CA TYR A 32 -13.62 -7.98 9.68
C TYR A 32 -13.68 -8.33 11.17
N VAL A 33 -12.99 -9.40 11.59
CA VAL A 33 -12.94 -9.80 13.01
C VAL A 33 -12.31 -8.71 13.87
N ILE A 34 -11.19 -8.13 13.44
CA ILE A 34 -10.52 -7.01 14.13
C ILE A 34 -11.47 -5.81 14.22
N LEU A 35 -12.07 -5.41 13.10
CA LEU A 35 -13.02 -4.31 13.04
C LEU A 35 -14.22 -4.55 13.96
N TYR A 36 -14.76 -5.77 13.99
CA TYR A 36 -15.86 -6.16 14.86
C TYR A 36 -15.51 -5.98 16.34
N PHE A 37 -14.35 -6.48 16.78
CA PHE A 37 -13.92 -6.35 18.16
C PHE A 37 -13.52 -4.92 18.53
N ALA A 38 -12.90 -4.18 17.62
CA ALA A 38 -12.62 -2.75 17.81
C ALA A 38 -13.91 -1.95 17.98
N THR A 39 -14.90 -2.21 17.13
CA THR A 39 -16.23 -1.57 17.23
C THR A 39 -16.95 -1.99 18.51
N LEU A 40 -16.87 -3.26 18.88
CA LEU A 40 -17.44 -3.77 20.13
C LEU A 40 -16.82 -3.06 21.34
N ALA A 41 -15.50 -2.96 21.40
CA ALA A 41 -14.77 -2.27 22.46
C ALA A 41 -15.14 -0.78 22.51
N LEU A 42 -15.22 -0.12 21.36
CA LEU A 42 -15.62 1.29 21.26
C LEU A 42 -17.04 1.50 21.79
N VAL A 43 -17.99 0.67 21.38
CA VAL A 43 -19.40 0.84 21.75
C VAL A 43 -19.67 0.40 23.18
N ALA A 44 -19.18 -0.78 23.59
CA ALA A 44 -19.36 -1.27 24.95
C ALA A 44 -18.54 -0.47 25.98
N GLY A 45 -17.40 0.09 25.57
CA GLY A 45 -16.52 0.89 26.42
C GLY A 45 -16.96 2.35 26.54
N VAL A 46 -17.14 3.02 25.40
CA VAL A 46 -17.41 4.47 25.33
C VAL A 46 -18.90 4.77 25.15
N HIS A 47 -19.57 4.14 24.18
CA HIS A 47 -21.00 4.34 23.92
C HIS A 47 -21.91 3.43 24.75
N ARG A 48 -21.61 3.30 26.06
CA ARG A 48 -22.30 2.38 26.98
C ARG A 48 -23.82 2.48 26.97
N HIS A 49 -24.33 3.68 26.71
CA HIS A 49 -25.76 3.96 26.65
C HIS A 49 -26.43 3.25 25.46
N TRP A 50 -25.78 3.17 24.30
CA TRP A 50 -26.25 2.34 23.18
C TRP A 50 -26.18 0.85 23.52
N TRP A 51 -25.11 0.43 24.18
CA TRP A 51 -24.90 -0.98 24.52
C TRP A 51 -25.92 -1.55 25.53
N ARG A 52 -26.54 -0.68 26.33
CA ARG A 52 -27.63 -1.05 27.25
C ARG A 52 -28.91 -1.41 26.53
N VAL A 53 -29.14 -0.87 25.33
CA VAL A 53 -30.33 -1.15 24.51
C VAL A 53 -30.28 -2.59 23.99
N THR A 54 -31.22 -3.41 24.43
CA THR A 54 -31.18 -4.88 24.22
C THR A 54 -31.29 -5.29 22.76
N TRP A 55 -32.15 -4.65 21.98
CA TRP A 55 -32.29 -4.94 20.54
C TRP A 55 -31.03 -4.55 19.77
N PHE A 56 -30.42 -3.40 20.10
CA PHE A 56 -29.19 -2.93 19.47
C PHE A 56 -28.03 -3.88 19.75
N ARG A 57 -27.87 -4.31 21.01
CA ARG A 57 -26.87 -5.30 21.40
C ARG A 57 -27.09 -6.65 20.69
N ARG A 58 -28.34 -7.10 20.56
CA ARG A 58 -28.68 -8.31 19.80
C ARG A 58 -28.33 -8.18 18.33
N LEU A 59 -28.72 -7.08 17.68
CA LEU A 59 -28.37 -6.80 16.28
C LEU A 59 -26.85 -6.86 16.07
N PHE A 60 -26.10 -6.21 16.97
CA PHE A 60 -24.64 -6.21 16.93
C PHE A 60 -24.04 -7.62 17.09
N TYR A 61 -24.58 -8.46 17.99
CA TYR A 61 -24.11 -9.84 18.10
C TYR A 61 -24.45 -10.69 16.89
N TRP A 62 -25.59 -10.47 16.24
CA TRP A 62 -26.00 -11.24 15.06
C TRP A 62 -25.18 -10.91 13.81
N GLN A 63 -24.55 -9.73 13.73
CA GLN A 63 -23.71 -9.39 12.57
C GLN A 63 -22.51 -10.34 12.40
N PHE A 64 -21.93 -10.82 13.51
CA PHE A 64 -20.76 -11.70 13.49
C PHE A 64 -21.06 -13.09 12.89
N PRO A 65 -22.05 -13.86 13.38
CA PRO A 65 -22.38 -15.15 12.80
C PRO A 65 -22.88 -15.05 11.37
N VAL A 66 -23.59 -13.97 10.99
CA VAL A 66 -24.05 -13.80 9.59
C VAL A 66 -22.87 -13.51 8.65
N ALA A 67 -21.89 -12.70 9.07
CA ALA A 67 -20.68 -12.50 8.28
C ALA A 67 -19.83 -13.78 8.20
N LEU A 68 -19.74 -14.53 9.30
CA LEU A 68 -19.08 -15.83 9.32
C LEU A 68 -19.77 -16.82 8.35
N LEU A 69 -21.11 -16.83 8.30
CA LEU A 69 -21.87 -17.62 7.34
C LEU A 69 -21.51 -17.24 5.89
N GLY A 70 -21.41 -15.94 5.58
CA GLY A 70 -20.95 -15.47 4.28
C GLY A 70 -19.51 -15.91 3.95
N ALA A 71 -18.61 -15.91 4.94
CA ALA A 71 -17.26 -16.44 4.77
C ALA A 71 -17.26 -17.96 4.50
N VAL A 72 -18.07 -18.73 5.25
CA VAL A 72 -18.25 -20.17 5.05
C VAL A 72 -18.82 -20.46 3.66
N PHE A 73 -19.81 -19.70 3.19
CA PHE A 73 -20.37 -19.86 1.84
C PHE A 73 -19.31 -19.68 0.75
N ARG A 74 -18.37 -18.74 0.89
CA ARG A 74 -17.26 -18.58 -0.05
C ARG A 74 -16.33 -19.80 -0.08
N VAL A 75 -16.06 -20.39 1.09
CA VAL A 75 -15.22 -21.60 1.21
C VAL A 75 -15.93 -22.82 0.62
N LEU A 76 -17.20 -23.05 1.00
CA LEU A 76 -18.00 -24.16 0.50
C LEU A 76 -18.22 -24.06 -1.01
N SER A 77 -18.51 -22.85 -1.50
CA SER A 77 -18.65 -22.59 -2.94
C SER A 77 -17.41 -23.02 -3.72
N ARG A 78 -16.22 -22.77 -3.17
CA ARG A 78 -14.97 -23.16 -3.81
C ARG A 78 -14.71 -24.66 -3.74
N TYR A 79 -15.03 -25.28 -2.60
CA TYR A 79 -14.83 -26.71 -2.38
C TYR A 79 -15.76 -27.57 -3.25
N TYR A 80 -17.03 -27.15 -3.39
CA TYR A 80 -18.05 -27.86 -4.15
C TYR A 80 -18.27 -27.33 -5.57
N ASP A 81 -17.49 -26.32 -5.99
CA ASP A 81 -17.60 -25.64 -7.29
C ASP A 81 -19.03 -25.12 -7.61
N VAL A 82 -19.58 -24.33 -6.68
CA VAL A 82 -20.96 -23.80 -6.74
C VAL A 82 -20.94 -22.27 -6.88
N PRO A 83 -20.93 -21.69 -8.10
CA PRO A 83 -20.64 -20.27 -8.30
C PRO A 83 -21.67 -19.30 -7.71
N TRP A 84 -22.96 -19.65 -7.69
CA TRP A 84 -23.98 -18.78 -7.11
C TRP A 84 -23.80 -18.62 -5.59
N LEU A 85 -23.30 -19.65 -4.90
CA LEU A 85 -23.03 -19.60 -3.46
C LEU A 85 -21.88 -18.64 -3.14
N TRP A 86 -20.91 -18.50 -4.06
CA TRP A 86 -19.86 -17.49 -3.97
C TRP A 86 -20.43 -16.08 -4.01
N ALA A 87 -21.34 -15.82 -4.95
CA ALA A 87 -21.96 -14.50 -5.10
C ALA A 87 -22.75 -14.11 -3.85
N ILE A 88 -23.55 -15.04 -3.30
CA ILE A 88 -24.28 -14.83 -2.04
C ILE A 88 -23.32 -14.60 -0.88
N GLY A 89 -22.33 -15.47 -0.69
CA GLY A 89 -21.37 -15.36 0.41
C GLY A 89 -20.55 -14.07 0.36
N THR A 90 -20.13 -13.67 -0.84
CA THR A 90 -19.41 -12.41 -1.05
C THR A 90 -20.30 -11.20 -0.80
N SER A 91 -21.54 -11.21 -1.28
CA SER A 91 -22.47 -10.10 -1.09
C SER A 91 -22.83 -9.91 0.39
N LEU A 92 -23.16 -10.99 1.10
CA LEU A 92 -23.45 -10.96 2.53
C LEU A 92 -22.24 -10.45 3.34
N PHE A 93 -21.05 -11.02 3.08
CA PHE A 93 -19.84 -10.63 3.80
C PHE A 93 -19.45 -9.17 3.54
N SER A 94 -19.52 -8.73 2.28
CA SER A 94 -19.19 -7.36 1.89
C SER A 94 -20.20 -6.36 2.45
N ALA A 95 -21.50 -6.64 2.38
CA ALA A 95 -22.53 -5.77 2.93
C ALA A 95 -22.37 -5.57 4.44
N LEU A 96 -22.09 -6.64 5.19
CA LEU A 96 -21.86 -6.56 6.63
C LEU A 96 -20.54 -5.86 6.97
N THR A 97 -19.48 -6.08 6.19
CA THR A 97 -18.22 -5.35 6.34
C THR A 97 -18.42 -3.85 6.13
N LEU A 98 -19.13 -3.45 5.07
CA LEU A 98 -19.43 -2.05 4.78
C LEU A 98 -20.31 -1.41 5.86
N TYR A 99 -21.37 -2.10 6.27
CA TYR A 99 -22.24 -1.66 7.38
C TYR A 99 -21.43 -1.44 8.66
N LEU A 100 -20.63 -2.44 9.05
CA LEU A 100 -19.82 -2.37 10.26
C LEU A 100 -18.75 -1.27 10.18
N GLY A 101 -18.11 -1.10 9.03
CA GLY A 101 -17.14 -0.04 8.79
C GLY A 101 -17.75 1.36 8.86
N ALA A 102 -18.89 1.56 8.19
CA ALA A 102 -19.62 2.83 8.25
C ALA A 102 -20.11 3.13 9.68
N PHE A 103 -20.61 2.12 10.39
CA PHE A 103 -21.03 2.25 11.77
C PHE A 103 -19.84 2.55 12.71
N PHE A 104 -18.70 1.89 12.53
CA PHE A 104 -17.48 2.17 13.28
C PHE A 104 -17.03 3.62 13.10
N ILE A 105 -17.00 4.12 11.86
CA ILE A 105 -16.65 5.51 11.55
C ILE A 105 -17.65 6.45 12.24
N ALA A 106 -18.95 6.21 12.14
CA ALA A 106 -19.97 7.03 12.80
C ALA A 106 -19.79 7.04 14.33
N ALA A 107 -19.58 5.87 14.95
CA ALA A 107 -19.33 5.75 16.37
C ALA A 107 -18.02 6.46 16.78
N LEU A 108 -16.97 6.37 15.97
CA LEU A 108 -15.70 7.04 16.20
C LEU A 108 -15.87 8.57 16.14
N LEU A 109 -16.58 9.08 15.14
CA LEU A 109 -16.89 10.51 15.01
C LEU A 109 -17.74 11.04 16.19
N LEU A 110 -18.62 10.20 16.75
CA LEU A 110 -19.43 10.56 17.92
C LEU A 110 -18.68 10.35 19.26
N THR A 111 -17.51 9.72 19.26
CA THR A 111 -16.81 9.34 20.50
C THR A 111 -16.42 10.55 21.34
N PRO A 112 -15.77 11.61 20.80
CA PRO A 112 -15.35 12.70 21.66
C PRO A 112 -16.52 13.55 22.20
N VAL A 113 -17.70 13.51 21.56
CA VAL A 113 -18.94 14.04 22.13
C VAL A 113 -19.29 13.29 23.42
N VAL A 114 -19.35 11.97 23.36
CA VAL A 114 -19.74 11.10 24.49
C VAL A 114 -18.71 11.16 25.62
N VAL A 115 -17.43 11.20 25.29
CA VAL A 115 -16.34 11.42 26.27
C VAL A 115 -16.46 12.80 26.90
N GLY A 116 -16.75 13.85 26.12
CA GLY A 116 -16.96 15.20 26.61
C GLY A 116 -18.08 15.30 27.65
N PHE A 117 -19.23 14.67 27.37
CA PHE A 117 -20.33 14.52 28.35
C PHE A 117 -19.89 13.77 29.60
N SER A 118 -19.20 12.63 29.44
CA SER A 118 -18.77 11.79 30.56
C SER A 118 -17.74 12.50 31.46
N LEU A 119 -16.84 13.30 30.88
CA LEU A 119 -15.88 14.10 31.61
C LEU A 119 -16.56 15.26 32.34
N TYR A 120 -17.50 15.94 31.68
CA TYR A 120 -18.32 16.99 32.30
C TYR A 120 -19.06 16.48 33.54
N ASP A 121 -19.74 15.34 33.45
CA ASP A 121 -20.48 14.75 34.57
C ASP A 121 -19.54 14.43 35.76
N ARG A 122 -18.31 13.98 35.49
CA ARG A 122 -17.30 13.73 36.53
C ARG A 122 -16.79 15.02 37.18
N LEU A 123 -16.54 16.06 36.39
CA LEU A 123 -16.12 17.37 36.92
C LEU A 123 -17.22 18.01 37.78
N ARG A 124 -18.48 17.86 37.39
CA ARG A 124 -19.65 18.29 38.19
C ARG A 124 -19.76 17.55 39.53
N GLN A 125 -19.47 16.25 39.56
CA GLN A 125 -19.48 15.45 40.80
C GLN A 125 -18.32 15.79 41.75
N GLY A 126 -17.26 16.43 41.25
CA GLY A 126 -16.07 16.82 42.01
C GLY A 126 -16.19 18.12 42.82
N GLY A 127 -17.39 18.71 42.95
CA GLY A 127 -17.61 19.90 43.78
C GLY A 127 -17.21 21.24 43.16
N ALA A 128 -16.95 21.29 41.86
CA ALA A 128 -16.79 22.56 41.13
C ALA A 128 -18.14 23.31 41.07
N GLU A 129 -18.12 24.64 41.24
CA GLU A 129 -19.31 25.51 41.11
C GLU A 129 -20.14 25.13 39.89
N GLU A 130 -21.47 25.04 40.04
CA GLU A 130 -22.35 24.69 38.92
C GLU A 130 -22.18 25.70 37.78
N PRO A 131 -21.62 25.29 36.62
CA PRO A 131 -21.56 26.20 35.48
C PRO A 131 -22.98 26.54 35.07
N SER A 132 -23.20 27.82 34.75
CA SER A 132 -24.53 28.33 34.44
C SER A 132 -25.20 27.53 33.31
N SER A 133 -26.54 27.48 33.26
CA SER A 133 -27.28 26.77 32.20
C SER A 133 -26.89 27.25 30.77
N PHE A 134 -26.31 28.45 30.68
CA PHE A 134 -25.75 29.04 29.47
C PHE A 134 -24.38 28.46 29.11
N GLU A 135 -23.44 28.38 30.06
CA GLU A 135 -22.12 27.75 29.86
C GLU A 135 -22.24 26.26 29.56
N ARG A 136 -23.20 25.58 30.19
CA ARG A 136 -23.57 24.19 29.89
C ARG A 136 -24.02 24.01 28.44
N ARG A 137 -24.99 24.83 27.99
CA ARG A 137 -25.48 24.80 26.60
C ARG A 137 -24.36 25.12 25.61
N ARG A 138 -23.47 26.04 25.96
CA ARG A 138 -22.34 26.48 25.12
C ARG A 138 -21.22 25.44 25.02
N PHE A 139 -20.84 24.77 26.11
CA PHE A 139 -19.84 23.69 26.07
C PHE A 139 -20.35 22.49 25.27
N LEU A 140 -21.59 22.07 25.52
CA LEU A 140 -22.20 20.94 24.82
C LEU A 140 -22.43 21.23 23.35
N SER A 141 -22.99 22.39 22.99
CA SER A 141 -23.17 22.78 21.58
C SER A 141 -21.84 22.90 20.84
N ARG A 142 -20.78 23.40 21.48
CA ARG A 142 -19.45 23.50 20.88
C ARG A 142 -18.75 22.15 20.76
N GLY A 143 -18.81 21.30 21.78
CA GLY A 143 -18.23 19.95 21.73
C GLY A 143 -18.94 19.04 20.71
N LEU A 144 -20.27 19.10 20.65
CA LEU A 144 -21.10 18.43 19.64
C LEU A 144 -20.79 18.87 18.21
N ALA A 145 -20.39 20.13 18.03
CA ALA A 145 -20.06 20.66 16.71
C ALA A 145 -18.59 20.40 16.32
N VAL A 146 -17.63 20.66 17.23
CA VAL A 146 -16.19 20.67 16.91
C VAL A 146 -15.68 19.29 16.54
N VAL A 147 -16.12 18.25 17.23
CA VAL A 147 -15.55 16.91 17.10
C VAL A 147 -15.97 16.21 15.80
N PRO A 148 -17.29 16.11 15.48
CA PRO A 148 -17.71 15.64 14.17
C PRO A 148 -17.18 16.54 13.05
N ALA A 149 -17.06 17.86 13.27
CA ALA A 149 -16.45 18.75 12.29
C ALA A 149 -14.98 18.42 12.04
N LEU A 150 -14.16 18.17 13.07
CA LEU A 150 -12.76 17.77 12.93
C LEU A 150 -12.62 16.43 12.20
N GLY A 151 -13.46 15.44 12.54
CA GLY A 151 -13.43 14.15 11.86
C GLY A 151 -13.93 14.22 10.41
N ALA A 152 -15.01 14.97 10.15
CA ALA A 152 -15.49 15.24 8.80
C ALA A 152 -14.46 16.03 7.99
N MET A 153 -13.77 17.01 8.58
CA MET A 153 -12.66 17.71 7.95
C MET A 153 -11.51 16.77 7.67
N GLY A 154 -11.16 15.86 8.57
CA GLY A 154 -10.10 14.85 8.35
C GLY A 154 -10.41 13.91 7.19
N VAL A 155 -11.64 13.36 7.14
CA VAL A 155 -12.10 12.50 6.02
C VAL A 155 -12.18 13.29 4.73
N SER A 156 -12.77 14.49 4.75
CA SER A 156 -12.90 15.34 3.57
C SER A 156 -11.53 15.78 3.05
N HIS A 157 -10.61 16.12 3.94
CA HIS A 157 -9.22 16.42 3.60
C HIS A 157 -8.53 15.18 3.03
N GLY A 158 -8.71 14.00 3.63
CA GLY A 158 -8.21 12.73 3.09
C GLY A 158 -8.67 12.49 1.66
N ILE A 159 -9.98 12.50 1.43
CA ILE A 159 -10.59 12.36 0.09
C ILE A 159 -10.05 13.43 -0.85
N TYR A 160 -10.09 14.70 -0.44
CA TYR A 160 -9.58 15.81 -1.24
C TYR A 160 -8.13 15.57 -1.64
N THR A 161 -7.26 15.22 -0.69
CA THR A 161 -5.84 14.93 -0.95
C THR A 161 -5.63 13.71 -1.83
N SER A 162 -6.48 12.68 -1.74
CA SER A 162 -6.46 11.53 -2.65
C SER A 162 -6.77 11.92 -4.10
N TYR A 163 -7.57 12.97 -4.30
CA TYR A 163 -7.84 13.56 -5.62
C TYR A 163 -6.93 14.76 -5.95
N THR A 164 -6.06 15.19 -5.04
CA THR A 164 -5.05 16.21 -5.37
C THR A 164 -3.96 15.61 -6.25
N ARG A 165 -3.40 16.42 -7.13
CA ARG A 165 -2.38 16.00 -8.10
C ARG A 165 -1.17 15.35 -7.41
N THR A 166 -0.66 14.29 -8.03
CA THR A 166 0.59 13.62 -7.63
C THR A 166 1.71 14.64 -7.43
N ARG A 167 2.41 14.54 -6.30
CA ARG A 167 3.57 15.37 -5.99
C ARG A 167 4.79 14.85 -6.74
N MET A 168 5.66 15.77 -7.16
CA MET A 168 6.93 15.47 -7.83
C MET A 168 8.02 16.28 -7.12
N PRO A 169 8.48 15.84 -5.94
CA PRO A 169 9.52 16.56 -5.20
C PRO A 169 10.88 16.43 -5.91
N THR A 170 11.67 17.50 -5.89
CA THR A 170 13.08 17.46 -6.28
C THR A 170 13.94 17.15 -5.07
N VAL A 171 14.70 16.05 -5.12
CA VAL A 171 15.61 15.63 -4.06
C VAL A 171 17.06 15.87 -4.54
N PRO A 172 17.77 16.88 -4.02
CA PRO A 172 19.17 17.10 -4.39
C PRO A 172 20.05 16.04 -3.72
N LEU A 173 20.77 15.26 -4.52
CA LEU A 173 21.77 14.31 -4.06
C LEU A 173 23.16 14.91 -4.30
N ARG A 174 24.07 14.72 -3.34
CA ARG A 174 25.43 15.25 -3.41
C ARG A 174 26.41 14.13 -3.09
N TYR A 175 27.34 13.90 -4.00
CA TYR A 175 28.40 12.92 -3.86
C TYR A 175 29.74 13.64 -3.91
N PRO A 176 30.64 13.42 -2.93
CA PRO A 176 31.95 14.07 -2.93
C PRO A 176 32.77 13.77 -4.19
N ASP A 177 32.64 12.56 -4.71
CA ASP A 177 33.40 12.05 -5.85
C ASP A 177 32.52 11.89 -7.11
N LEU A 178 31.48 12.73 -7.26
CA LEU A 178 30.64 12.71 -8.46
C LEU A 178 31.48 13.08 -9.70
N PRO A 179 31.47 12.27 -10.79
CA PRO A 179 32.05 12.68 -12.06
C PRO A 179 31.47 14.02 -12.53
N ALA A 180 32.33 14.92 -13.01
CA ALA A 180 31.93 16.29 -13.37
C ALA A 180 30.86 16.34 -14.47
N GLU A 181 30.86 15.36 -15.37
CA GLU A 181 29.88 15.22 -16.45
C GLU A 181 28.49 14.80 -15.96
N LEU A 182 28.38 14.26 -14.73
CA LEU A 182 27.10 13.92 -14.11
C LEU A 182 26.56 15.06 -13.22
N GLU A 183 27.29 16.16 -13.06
CA GLU A 183 26.82 17.30 -12.28
C GLU A 183 25.55 17.90 -12.91
N GLY A 184 24.51 18.03 -12.09
CA GLY A 184 23.22 18.53 -12.55
C GLY A 184 22.35 17.53 -13.32
N LEU A 185 22.79 16.26 -13.46
CA LEU A 185 21.98 15.18 -14.05
C LEU A 185 20.64 15.05 -13.30
N LYS A 186 19.54 15.14 -14.03
CA LYS A 186 18.18 14.99 -13.50
C LYS A 186 17.61 13.62 -13.85
N ILE A 187 17.34 12.82 -12.82
CA ILE A 187 16.66 11.54 -12.95
C ILE A 187 15.20 11.71 -12.54
N LEU A 188 14.26 11.47 -13.46
CA LEU A 188 12.86 11.30 -13.12
C LEU A 188 12.62 9.84 -12.73
N HIS A 189 12.43 9.62 -11.42
CA HIS A 189 12.11 8.30 -10.88
C HIS A 189 10.59 8.14 -10.74
N LEU A 190 10.04 7.16 -11.44
CA LEU A 190 8.65 6.74 -11.34
C LEU A 190 8.61 5.32 -10.76
N SER A 191 7.67 5.06 -9.86
CA SER A 191 7.45 3.73 -9.31
C SER A 191 6.00 3.57 -8.90
N ASP A 192 5.53 2.32 -8.80
CA ASP A 192 4.22 1.99 -8.26
C ASP A 192 3.09 2.81 -8.90
N ILE A 193 3.10 2.92 -10.24
CA ILE A 193 2.13 3.72 -11.00
C ILE A 193 0.74 3.08 -10.92
N HIS A 194 0.67 1.73 -10.93
CA HIS A 194 -0.56 0.95 -10.80
C HIS A 194 -1.74 1.44 -11.65
N ILE A 195 -1.51 1.70 -12.95
CA ILE A 195 -2.61 1.98 -13.88
C ILE A 195 -3.69 0.89 -13.79
N GLY A 196 -4.92 1.30 -13.48
CA GLY A 196 -6.03 0.41 -13.14
C GLY A 196 -7.23 1.16 -12.58
N PRO A 197 -8.06 0.56 -11.69
CA PRO A 197 -9.34 1.13 -11.29
C PRO A 197 -9.30 2.51 -10.60
N TYR A 198 -8.16 2.87 -10.00
CA TYR A 198 -8.01 4.10 -9.22
C TYR A 198 -7.12 5.15 -9.88
N ILE A 199 -6.19 4.72 -10.74
CA ILE A 199 -5.25 5.59 -11.45
C ILE A 199 -5.42 5.27 -12.93
N GLN A 200 -5.95 6.22 -13.70
CA GLN A 200 -6.22 6.06 -15.12
C GLN A 200 -5.03 6.53 -15.96
N LEU A 201 -4.99 6.12 -17.24
CA LEU A 201 -3.99 6.63 -18.19
C LEU A 201 -3.96 8.16 -18.28
N SER A 202 -5.12 8.83 -18.17
CA SER A 202 -5.20 10.29 -18.18
C SER A 202 -4.50 10.95 -16.97
N ASP A 203 -4.47 10.26 -15.83
CA ASP A 203 -3.77 10.76 -14.63
C ASP A 203 -2.25 10.71 -14.85
N LEU A 204 -1.76 9.63 -15.46
CA LEU A 204 -0.36 9.50 -15.85
C LEU A 204 0.01 10.53 -16.93
N GLU A 205 -0.84 10.73 -17.94
CA GLU A 205 -0.60 11.73 -18.99
C GLU A 205 -0.43 13.13 -18.38
N ALA A 206 -1.34 13.54 -17.50
CA ALA A 206 -1.27 14.81 -16.81
C ALA A 206 -0.02 14.92 -15.89
N LEU A 207 0.44 13.82 -15.29
CA LEU A 207 1.69 13.77 -14.54
C LEU A 207 2.89 13.97 -15.49
N LEU A 208 2.96 13.23 -16.58
CA LEU A 208 4.08 13.26 -17.52
C LEU A 208 4.21 14.60 -18.25
N VAL A 209 3.10 15.26 -18.59
CA VAL A 209 3.11 16.63 -19.14
C VAL A 209 3.80 17.61 -18.17
N ARG A 210 3.57 17.47 -16.87
CA ARG A 210 4.26 18.29 -15.86
C ARG A 210 5.70 17.85 -15.67
N ALA A 211 5.96 16.55 -15.68
CA ALA A 211 7.30 16.00 -15.50
C ALA A 211 8.24 16.43 -16.64
N ALA A 212 7.72 16.51 -17.87
CA ALA A 212 8.45 17.05 -19.02
C ALA A 212 8.95 18.49 -18.81
N GLN A 213 8.24 19.31 -18.03
CA GLN A 213 8.67 20.69 -17.70
C GLN A 213 9.92 20.73 -16.81
N ALA A 214 10.22 19.65 -16.08
CA ALA A 214 11.45 19.55 -15.31
C ALA A 214 12.68 19.26 -16.19
N ALA A 215 12.46 18.89 -17.46
CA ALA A 215 13.45 18.47 -18.44
C ALA A 215 14.39 17.40 -17.85
N PRO A 216 13.88 16.18 -17.55
CA PRO A 216 14.72 15.11 -17.05
C PRO A 216 15.70 14.64 -18.11
N ASP A 217 16.93 14.33 -17.70
CA ASP A 217 17.95 13.77 -18.58
C ASP A 217 17.78 12.25 -18.72
N LEU A 218 17.27 11.61 -17.67
CA LEU A 218 17.03 10.17 -17.57
C LEU A 218 15.68 9.91 -16.92
N ILE A 219 14.93 8.92 -17.41
CA ILE A 219 13.72 8.42 -16.75
C ILE A 219 13.96 6.98 -16.32
N VAL A 220 13.57 6.64 -15.09
CA VAL A 220 13.65 5.28 -14.57
C VAL A 220 12.34 4.87 -13.93
N VAL A 221 11.90 3.64 -14.22
CA VAL A 221 10.63 3.08 -13.77
C VAL A 221 10.89 1.82 -12.95
N THR A 222 10.70 1.87 -11.63
CA THR A 222 11.10 0.77 -10.74
C THR A 222 9.93 -0.14 -10.36
N GLY A 223 9.25 -0.70 -11.35
CA GLY A 223 8.21 -1.74 -11.17
C GLY A 223 6.79 -1.24 -10.90
N ASP A 224 5.85 -2.18 -10.89
CA ASP A 224 4.41 -2.00 -10.62
C ASP A 224 3.74 -0.92 -11.49
N VAL A 225 3.95 -1.03 -12.80
CA VAL A 225 3.54 -0.02 -13.80
C VAL A 225 2.03 0.00 -14.02
N CYS A 226 1.43 -1.19 -14.16
CA CYS A 226 0.02 -1.30 -14.54
C CYS A 226 -0.60 -2.61 -14.04
N ASP A 227 -1.74 -2.48 -13.36
CA ASP A 227 -2.55 -3.57 -12.86
C ASP A 227 -3.63 -4.02 -13.84
N HIS A 228 -4.04 -3.15 -14.77
CA HIS A 228 -5.02 -3.44 -15.81
C HIS A 228 -4.35 -3.81 -17.13
N ASN A 229 -4.14 -5.12 -17.34
CA ASN A 229 -3.39 -5.65 -18.48
C ASN A 229 -3.71 -5.07 -19.88
N PRO A 230 -4.99 -4.80 -20.27
CA PRO A 230 -5.29 -4.16 -21.55
C PRO A 230 -4.61 -2.80 -21.77
N GLU A 231 -4.32 -2.07 -20.70
CA GLU A 231 -3.72 -0.73 -20.74
C GLU A 231 -2.19 -0.75 -20.67
N TYR A 232 -1.57 -1.89 -20.33
CA TYR A 232 -0.13 -1.96 -20.02
C TYR A 232 0.75 -1.41 -21.15
N LEU A 233 0.48 -1.79 -22.41
CA LEU A 233 1.23 -1.28 -23.56
C LEU A 233 1.02 0.23 -23.78
N ALA A 234 -0.21 0.71 -23.58
CA ALA A 234 -0.50 2.14 -23.70
C ALA A 234 0.22 2.94 -22.59
N THR A 235 0.31 2.39 -21.38
CA THR A 235 1.09 2.95 -20.27
C THR A 235 2.56 3.10 -20.63
N LEU A 236 3.17 2.04 -21.19
CA LEU A 236 4.57 2.09 -21.61
C LEU A 236 4.81 3.14 -22.71
N ARG A 237 3.93 3.19 -23.73
CA ARG A 237 4.01 4.22 -24.79
C ARG A 237 3.88 5.64 -24.28
N LEU A 238 3.07 5.83 -23.23
CA LEU A 238 2.93 7.13 -22.60
C LEU A 238 4.21 7.53 -21.86
N LEU A 239 4.88 6.59 -21.19
CA LEU A 239 6.19 6.81 -20.57
C LEU A 239 7.26 7.18 -21.61
N GLU A 240 7.25 6.55 -22.79
CA GLU A 240 8.16 6.89 -23.90
C GLU A 240 7.95 8.30 -24.47
N SER A 241 6.77 8.90 -24.25
CA SER A 241 6.44 10.22 -24.82
C SER A 241 7.20 11.38 -24.16
N VAL A 242 7.79 11.15 -22.98
CA VAL A 242 8.57 12.17 -22.28
C VAL A 242 10.00 12.14 -22.81
N PRO A 243 10.50 13.24 -23.39
CA PRO A 243 11.86 13.31 -23.88
C PRO A 243 12.84 13.26 -22.70
N ALA A 244 13.82 12.37 -22.79
CA ALA A 244 14.95 12.27 -21.88
C ALA A 244 16.20 11.93 -22.68
N GLN A 245 17.25 12.73 -22.54
CA GLN A 245 18.48 12.62 -23.35
C GLN A 245 19.10 11.22 -23.30
N PHE A 246 19.11 10.61 -22.12
CA PHE A 246 19.70 9.30 -21.87
C PHE A 246 18.68 8.16 -21.95
N GLY A 247 17.41 8.47 -22.23
CA GLY A 247 16.34 7.50 -22.43
C GLY A 247 15.53 7.17 -21.19
N THR A 248 14.69 6.14 -21.32
CA THR A 248 13.81 5.61 -20.27
C THR A 248 14.14 4.14 -20.03
N TYR A 249 14.34 3.75 -18.77
CA TYR A 249 14.66 2.36 -18.40
C TYR A 249 13.69 1.86 -17.33
N ALA A 250 13.47 0.55 -17.28
CA ALA A 250 12.59 -0.05 -16.29
C ALA A 250 13.21 -1.27 -15.60
N SER A 251 12.81 -1.50 -14.35
CA SER A 251 12.97 -2.77 -13.64
C SER A 251 11.61 -3.39 -13.32
N LEU A 252 11.58 -4.66 -12.96
CA LEU A 252 10.34 -5.36 -12.62
C LEU A 252 9.89 -5.08 -11.19
N GLY A 253 8.57 -4.99 -10.99
CA GLY A 253 7.93 -5.10 -9.70
C GLY A 253 7.22 -6.44 -9.51
N ASN A 254 6.62 -6.64 -8.34
CA ASN A 254 5.94 -7.91 -8.05
C ASN A 254 4.57 -8.01 -8.74
N HIS A 255 3.92 -6.90 -9.08
CA HIS A 255 2.63 -6.94 -9.77
C HIS A 255 2.79 -7.45 -11.21
N GLU A 256 3.91 -7.20 -11.88
CA GLU A 256 4.17 -7.80 -13.19
C GLU A 256 4.10 -9.34 -13.16
N TYR A 257 4.65 -9.95 -12.09
CA TYR A 257 4.51 -11.39 -11.85
C TYR A 257 3.08 -11.82 -11.54
N MET A 258 2.31 -11.01 -10.81
CA MET A 258 0.92 -11.32 -10.47
C MET A 258 -0.03 -11.17 -11.66
N ARG A 259 0.29 -10.29 -12.60
CA ARG A 259 -0.55 -9.98 -13.78
C ARG A 259 -0.18 -10.77 -15.03
N GLY A 260 0.97 -11.42 -15.04
CA GLY A 260 1.39 -12.37 -16.06
C GLY A 260 2.65 -11.91 -16.80
N ILE A 261 3.80 -12.12 -16.16
CA ILE A 261 5.12 -11.63 -16.59
C ILE A 261 5.45 -11.90 -18.07
N ARG A 262 5.09 -13.08 -18.60
CA ARG A 262 5.39 -13.44 -20.01
C ARG A 262 4.74 -12.49 -21.01
N ARG A 263 3.51 -12.04 -20.74
CA ARG A 263 2.82 -11.09 -21.62
C ARG A 263 3.38 -9.69 -21.44
N ILE A 264 3.68 -9.31 -20.20
CA ILE A 264 4.22 -8.00 -19.87
C ILE A 264 5.60 -7.78 -20.50
N ARG A 265 6.50 -8.77 -20.44
CA ARG A 265 7.80 -8.69 -21.13
C ARG A 265 7.64 -8.43 -22.63
N ARG A 266 6.66 -9.07 -23.29
CA ARG A 266 6.35 -8.80 -24.69
C ARG A 266 5.83 -7.38 -24.95
N HIS A 267 5.23 -6.72 -23.96
CA HIS A 267 4.86 -5.31 -24.10
C HIS A 267 6.09 -4.40 -24.01
N PHE A 268 7.04 -4.70 -23.14
CA PHE A 268 8.35 -4.01 -23.13
C PHE A 268 9.10 -4.20 -24.45
N ASP A 269 9.12 -5.43 -25.01
CA ASP A 269 9.74 -5.72 -26.31
C ASP A 269 9.12 -4.92 -27.49
N GLN A 270 7.95 -4.31 -27.29
CA GLN A 270 7.24 -3.48 -28.28
C GLN A 270 7.51 -1.98 -28.09
N THR A 271 8.41 -1.62 -27.18
CA THR A 271 8.78 -0.25 -26.83
C THR A 271 10.30 -0.09 -26.82
N ALA A 272 10.77 1.14 -26.87
CA ALA A 272 12.16 1.52 -26.72
C ALA A 272 12.64 1.51 -25.26
N ILE A 273 11.77 1.24 -24.27
CA ILE A 273 12.11 1.17 -22.85
C ILE A 273 12.82 -0.17 -22.57
N PRO A 274 14.13 -0.19 -22.29
CA PRO A 274 14.81 -1.42 -21.93
C PRO A 274 14.33 -1.87 -20.55
N LEU A 275 13.83 -3.11 -20.48
CA LEU A 275 13.48 -3.76 -19.22
C LEU A 275 14.69 -4.53 -18.70
N LEU A 276 15.32 -4.02 -17.65
CA LEU A 276 16.50 -4.60 -17.03
C LEU A 276 16.10 -5.67 -16.00
N VAL A 277 16.53 -6.91 -16.23
CA VAL A 277 16.21 -8.06 -15.36
C VAL A 277 17.46 -8.88 -15.05
N ASN A 278 18.06 -8.63 -13.89
CA ASN A 278 19.32 -9.25 -13.44
C ASN A 278 20.49 -8.97 -14.38
N GLU A 279 20.53 -7.75 -14.89
CA GLU A 279 21.52 -7.23 -15.81
C GLU A 279 21.67 -5.73 -15.60
N GLY A 280 22.73 -5.16 -16.15
CA GLY A 280 22.87 -3.72 -16.23
C GLY A 280 23.58 -3.29 -17.50
N LEU A 281 23.58 -1.99 -17.74
CA LEU A 281 24.17 -1.38 -18.92
C LEU A 281 24.86 -0.07 -18.56
N ALA A 282 25.92 0.22 -19.31
CA ALA A 282 26.64 1.48 -19.24
C ALA A 282 25.98 2.52 -20.17
N VAL A 283 25.61 3.65 -19.61
CA VAL A 283 25.14 4.85 -20.31
C VAL A 283 26.28 5.87 -20.32
N PRO A 284 26.89 6.17 -21.48
CA PRO A 284 27.95 7.16 -21.56
C PRO A 284 27.39 8.58 -21.39
N VAL A 285 27.98 9.35 -20.49
CA VAL A 285 27.64 10.76 -20.24
C VAL A 285 28.93 11.59 -20.35
N GLY A 286 29.19 12.12 -21.54
CA GLY A 286 30.47 12.75 -21.84
C GLY A 286 31.63 11.75 -21.71
N ALA A 287 32.58 12.02 -20.83
CA ALA A 287 33.67 11.11 -20.48
C ALA A 287 33.33 10.17 -19.30
N ALA A 288 32.24 10.44 -18.57
CA ALA A 288 31.79 9.61 -17.46
C ALA A 288 30.92 8.45 -17.94
N THR A 289 30.83 7.41 -17.12
CA THR A 289 29.89 6.30 -17.31
C THR A 289 28.87 6.29 -16.19
N LEU A 290 27.59 6.38 -16.55
CA LEU A 290 26.48 6.09 -15.66
C LEU A 290 26.06 4.63 -15.87
N TYR A 291 26.24 3.78 -14.88
CA TYR A 291 25.83 2.38 -14.97
C TYR A 291 24.44 2.19 -14.35
N LEU A 292 23.53 1.57 -15.09
CA LEU A 292 22.17 1.25 -14.63
C LEU A 292 22.03 -0.26 -14.46
N GLY A 293 21.82 -0.73 -13.23
CA GLY A 293 21.53 -2.14 -12.93
C GLY A 293 20.04 -2.35 -12.62
N GLY A 294 19.41 -3.37 -13.20
CA GLY A 294 18.01 -3.72 -12.91
C GLY A 294 17.87 -5.05 -12.17
N VAL A 295 17.22 -4.99 -11.02
CA VAL A 295 16.95 -6.17 -10.18
C VAL A 295 15.65 -6.85 -10.60
N ASP A 296 15.67 -8.18 -10.69
CA ASP A 296 14.46 -8.99 -10.83
C ASP A 296 13.74 -9.14 -9.48
N ASP A 297 12.67 -8.38 -9.25
CA ASP A 297 11.93 -8.44 -7.98
C ASP A 297 11.20 -9.79 -7.81
N PRO A 298 11.43 -10.51 -6.69
CA PRO A 298 10.64 -11.70 -6.40
C PRO A 298 9.17 -11.35 -6.21
N ARG A 299 8.27 -12.11 -6.86
CA ARG A 299 6.81 -12.00 -6.70
C ARG A 299 6.35 -11.89 -5.23
N PHE A 300 7.04 -12.60 -4.33
CA PHE A 300 6.84 -12.50 -2.89
C PHE A 300 8.19 -12.62 -2.19
N LEU A 301 8.44 -11.77 -1.21
CA LEU A 301 9.59 -11.85 -0.32
C LEU A 301 9.16 -12.42 1.05
N ARG A 302 9.05 -13.76 1.14
CA ARG A 302 8.45 -14.46 2.32
C ARG A 302 9.13 -15.77 2.70
N SER A 303 10.14 -16.20 1.96
CA SER A 303 10.87 -17.44 2.21
C SER A 303 12.37 -17.23 2.02
N PRO A 304 13.22 -18.05 2.66
CA PRO A 304 14.67 -18.01 2.42
C PRO A 304 15.05 -18.06 0.94
N ALA A 305 14.30 -18.84 0.14
CA ALA A 305 14.50 -18.91 -1.30
C ALA A 305 14.24 -17.58 -2.01
N SER A 306 13.17 -16.85 -1.65
CA SER A 306 12.90 -15.52 -2.23
C SER A 306 13.93 -14.46 -1.81
N TYR A 307 14.46 -14.53 -0.58
CA TYR A 307 15.55 -13.64 -0.15
C TYR A 307 16.85 -13.96 -0.90
N ALA A 308 17.18 -15.25 -1.07
CA ALA A 308 18.32 -15.66 -1.88
C ALA A 308 18.16 -15.24 -3.35
N GLN A 309 16.95 -15.32 -3.92
CA GLN A 309 16.68 -14.80 -5.26
C GLN A 309 16.99 -13.30 -5.35
N LEU A 310 16.48 -12.49 -4.42
CA LEU A 310 16.74 -11.04 -4.42
C LEU A 310 18.24 -10.73 -4.30
N ARG A 311 18.95 -11.42 -3.40
CA ARG A 311 20.41 -11.29 -3.26
C ARG A 311 21.15 -11.59 -4.56
N ASN A 312 20.86 -12.74 -5.18
CA ASN A 312 21.48 -13.14 -6.44
C ASN A 312 21.14 -12.16 -7.58
N SER A 313 19.93 -11.58 -7.55
CA SER A 313 19.46 -10.61 -8.53
C SER A 313 20.25 -9.31 -8.44
N VAL A 314 20.47 -8.81 -7.22
CA VAL A 314 21.33 -7.65 -6.93
C VAL A 314 22.76 -7.90 -7.39
N GLU A 315 23.36 -9.02 -6.99
CA GLU A 315 24.73 -9.39 -7.38
C GLU A 315 24.90 -9.40 -8.91
N ARG A 316 23.93 -9.97 -9.63
CA ARG A 316 23.95 -10.01 -11.10
C ARG A 316 23.77 -8.63 -11.74
N ALA A 317 22.85 -7.82 -11.24
CA ALA A 317 22.55 -6.50 -11.80
C ALA A 317 23.77 -5.58 -11.82
N VAL A 318 24.65 -5.68 -10.82
CA VAL A 318 25.87 -4.85 -10.70
C VAL A 318 27.14 -5.55 -11.15
N SER A 319 27.10 -6.84 -11.50
CA SER A 319 28.29 -7.66 -11.79
C SER A 319 29.15 -7.16 -12.96
N SER A 320 28.55 -6.44 -13.91
CA SER A 320 29.25 -5.84 -15.06
C SER A 320 29.51 -4.34 -14.92
N SER A 321 29.31 -3.76 -13.72
CA SER A 321 29.58 -2.34 -13.51
C SER A 321 31.08 -2.04 -13.60
N PRO A 322 31.53 -1.10 -14.45
CA PRO A 322 32.91 -0.61 -14.41
C PRO A 322 33.24 0.01 -13.05
N SER A 323 34.47 -0.17 -12.59
CA SER A 323 34.92 0.32 -11.27
C SER A 323 34.92 1.85 -11.14
N ASP A 324 34.94 2.56 -12.26
CA ASP A 324 34.93 4.02 -12.38
C ASP A 324 33.56 4.59 -12.78
N ALA A 325 32.53 3.73 -12.92
CA ALA A 325 31.18 4.17 -13.24
C ALA A 325 30.43 4.64 -11.98
N PHE A 326 29.60 5.67 -12.14
CA PHE A 326 28.58 5.98 -11.15
C PHE A 326 27.42 5.00 -11.31
N THR A 327 27.16 4.18 -10.30
CA THR A 327 26.26 3.03 -10.39
C THR A 327 24.92 3.30 -9.71
N VAL A 328 23.84 3.27 -10.50
CA VAL A 328 22.46 3.37 -10.05
C VAL A 328 21.77 2.02 -10.16
N LEU A 329 21.33 1.48 -9.02
CA LEU A 329 20.58 0.23 -8.94
C LEU A 329 19.07 0.51 -8.91
N LEU A 330 18.37 0.01 -9.92
CA LEU A 330 16.93 0.01 -10.03
C LEU A 330 16.37 -1.25 -9.37
N SER A 331 15.67 -1.08 -8.26
CA SER A 331 15.03 -2.17 -7.53
C SER A 331 13.58 -1.81 -7.25
N HIS A 332 12.68 -2.77 -7.23
CA HIS A 332 11.34 -2.50 -6.73
C HIS A 332 11.32 -2.49 -5.19
N ARG A 333 12.36 -2.94 -4.49
CA ARG A 333 12.39 -3.08 -3.01
C ARG A 333 13.61 -2.41 -2.38
N SER A 334 13.38 -1.69 -1.27
CA SER A 334 14.45 -1.11 -0.44
C SER A 334 15.37 -2.17 0.17
N GLN A 335 14.89 -3.40 0.39
CA GLN A 335 15.70 -4.53 0.88
C GLN A 335 16.88 -4.89 -0.04
N ALA A 336 16.91 -4.40 -1.29
CA ALA A 336 18.08 -4.55 -2.15
C ALA A 336 19.32 -3.85 -1.56
N LEU A 337 19.15 -2.82 -0.73
CA LEU A 337 20.24 -2.12 -0.04
C LEU A 337 21.07 -3.06 0.84
N ASP A 338 20.41 -3.98 1.55
CA ASP A 338 21.08 -4.96 2.43
C ASP A 338 22.02 -5.91 1.66
N TYR A 339 21.81 -6.06 0.35
CA TYR A 339 22.61 -6.90 -0.53
C TYR A 339 23.60 -6.10 -1.38
N ALA A 340 23.25 -4.89 -1.79
CA ALA A 340 24.12 -4.04 -2.60
C ALA A 340 25.24 -3.40 -1.76
N ALA A 341 24.93 -2.91 -0.55
CA ALA A 341 25.89 -2.21 0.29
C ALA A 341 27.14 -3.05 0.63
N PRO A 342 27.04 -4.35 0.97
CA PRO A 342 28.21 -5.19 1.22
C PRO A 342 29.08 -5.48 -0.01
N LEU A 343 28.55 -5.36 -1.23
CA LEU A 343 29.30 -5.59 -2.47
C LEU A 343 30.20 -4.40 -2.82
N GLY A 344 29.83 -3.20 -2.38
CA GLY A 344 30.47 -1.95 -2.78
C GLY A 344 30.15 -1.57 -4.24
N GLY A 345 30.54 -0.35 -4.64
CA GLY A 345 30.41 0.12 -6.02
C GLY A 345 28.98 0.41 -6.49
N THR A 346 27.99 0.49 -5.58
CA THR A 346 26.64 1.01 -5.88
C THR A 346 26.47 2.36 -5.18
N ASP A 347 26.28 3.43 -5.94
CA ASP A 347 26.24 4.82 -5.43
C ASP A 347 24.81 5.28 -5.09
N LEU A 348 23.81 4.74 -5.80
CA LEU A 348 22.41 5.09 -5.62
C LEU A 348 21.52 3.88 -5.81
N ILE A 349 20.52 3.70 -4.95
CA ILE A 349 19.42 2.76 -5.14
C ILE A 349 18.13 3.54 -5.27
N LEU A 350 17.38 3.25 -6.32
CA LEU A 350 16.03 3.78 -6.53
C LEU A 350 15.04 2.64 -6.31
N ALA A 351 14.23 2.76 -5.25
CA ALA A 351 13.34 1.71 -4.76
C ALA A 351 11.87 2.12 -4.74
N GLY A 352 10.97 1.14 -4.94
CA GLY A 352 9.51 1.29 -4.88
C GLY A 352 8.84 0.39 -3.83
N HIS A 353 7.71 -0.21 -4.19
CA HIS A 353 6.95 -1.28 -3.50
C HIS A 353 6.22 -0.88 -2.22
N THR A 354 6.82 -0.04 -1.38
CA THR A 354 6.25 0.25 -0.06
C THR A 354 5.18 1.33 -0.11
N HIS A 355 5.10 2.08 -1.22
CA HIS A 355 4.25 3.26 -1.38
C HIS A 355 4.37 4.29 -0.24
N GLY A 356 5.50 4.26 0.49
CA GLY A 356 5.68 5.01 1.73
C GLY A 356 4.65 4.69 2.83
N PHE A 357 3.96 3.54 2.76
CA PHE A 357 2.82 3.12 3.58
C PHE A 357 1.74 4.21 3.78
N GLN A 358 0.53 3.93 3.29
CA GLN A 358 -0.57 4.91 3.10
C GLN A 358 -1.15 5.56 4.39
N LEU A 359 -0.56 5.32 5.57
CA LEU A 359 -0.97 5.90 6.84
C LEU A 359 0.16 6.78 7.40
N GLY A 360 -0.01 8.10 7.26
CA GLY A 360 1.01 9.06 7.65
C GLY A 360 0.47 10.48 7.79
N MET A 361 1.34 11.39 8.21
CA MET A 361 1.07 12.82 8.28
C MET A 361 2.25 13.59 7.71
N ALA A 362 1.96 14.69 7.00
CA ALA A 362 2.98 15.56 6.40
C ALA A 362 3.99 14.84 5.47
N GLY A 363 3.55 13.79 4.77
CA GLY A 363 4.38 13.03 3.84
C GLY A 363 5.30 11.99 4.49
N ARG A 364 5.12 11.71 5.79
CA ARG A 364 5.83 10.64 6.51
C ARG A 364 4.87 9.63 7.08
N SER A 365 5.25 8.36 7.03
CA SER A 365 4.46 7.26 7.59
C SER A 365 4.54 7.24 9.11
N PHE A 366 3.43 6.92 9.77
CA PHE A 366 3.45 6.67 11.22
C PHE A 366 4.26 5.42 11.60
N PHE A 367 4.55 4.55 10.64
CA PHE A 367 5.32 3.33 10.84
C PHE A 367 6.80 3.47 10.49
N GLU A 368 7.22 4.61 9.94
CA GLU A 368 8.63 4.92 9.63
C GLU A 368 9.57 4.69 10.83
N PRO A 369 9.24 5.10 12.07
CA PRO A 369 10.10 4.85 13.22
C PRO A 369 10.27 3.37 13.61
N PHE A 370 9.36 2.50 13.18
CA PHE A 370 9.33 1.09 13.57
C PHE A 370 9.96 0.17 12.53
N PHE A 371 9.98 0.59 11.27
CA PHE A 371 10.51 -0.20 10.16
C PHE A 371 11.32 0.69 9.20
N PRO A 372 12.31 1.45 9.69
CA PRO A 372 13.01 2.45 8.89
C PRO A 372 13.59 1.87 7.60
N GLU A 373 14.02 0.60 7.60
CA GLU A 373 14.52 -0.13 6.43
C GLU A 373 13.51 -0.25 5.27
N ARG A 374 12.22 0.00 5.52
CA ARG A 374 11.14 0.00 4.51
C ARG A 374 10.79 1.39 3.99
N TYR A 375 11.45 2.43 4.50
CA TYR A 375 11.20 3.85 4.16
C TYR A 375 12.44 4.60 3.68
N ILE A 376 13.60 3.93 3.64
CA ILE A 376 14.84 4.46 3.07
C ILE A 376 14.81 4.35 1.55
#